data_AF-A0A941NHP3-F1
#
_entry.id   AF-A0A941NHP3-F1
#
_cell.length_a   1.000
_cell.length_b   1.000
_cell.length_c   1.000
_cell.angle_alpha   90.00
_cell.angle_beta   90.00
_cell.angle_gamma   90.00
#
_symmetry.space_group_name_H-M   'P 1'
#
loop_
_entity.id
_entity.type
_entity.pdbx_description
1 polymer ?
#
loop_
_entity_poly.entity_id
_entity_poly.type
_entity_poly.pdbx_seq_one_letter_code
_entity_poly.pdbx_strand_id
1 'polypeptide(L)'
;GALQYGFDLPWGAIEMASHVMQNSDGYDWDHIFPHLPVSTADNLGRHGTPHYQDWVAHPTRDSYWDGISLDKEYSKISVPILSVDGWYDIFMRGTLNDDAHMRKEGATPEARSGKRIMIGPWAHGAGTRVAIAAGRIGADPHPIDFGADAAVDMKAVYLRWFDHWLKGIDNGVATEDPVRIFVMGENVWRSEKEWPLARTKYTNYYIQSGGGANSSGGDGVLTSQKPKGAEADRFTYDPANPVPTTGGNSCCSVVPSGPWDQRAVEERKDILVYTTPAMKEPTEITGPIRMELFAATSAKDTDWTAKLVDVKPDGYVQNIQSGIVRARYRAGAGKPAQPIEPGKVESYTIDMWATSYVILPGHKLRLEISSSDFPRFDRNLNTGEDT
;
A
#
# COMPACT_ATOMS: atom_id res chain seq x y z
N GLY A 1 14.86 1.72 0.99
CA GLY A 1 13.65 2.05 1.73
C GLY A 1 13.51 1.02 2.83
N ALA A 2 12.29 0.84 3.34
CA ALA A 2 11.93 -0.43 3.97
C ALA A 2 11.69 -1.46 2.85
N LEU A 3 12.20 -2.69 3.03
CA LEU A 3 12.05 -3.82 2.11
C LEU A 3 10.60 -4.35 2.18
N GLN A 4 9.99 -4.73 1.05
CA GLN A 4 8.65 -5.34 1.02
C GLN A 4 8.75 -6.82 1.41
N TYR A 5 9.25 -7.07 2.63
CA TYR A 5 9.71 -8.36 3.11
C TYR A 5 8.66 -9.47 3.01
N GLY A 6 7.38 -9.13 3.22
CA GLY A 6 6.27 -10.06 3.17
C GLY A 6 5.97 -10.61 1.78
N PHE A 7 6.54 -10.00 0.74
CA PHE A 7 6.49 -10.44 -0.65
C PHE A 7 7.88 -10.92 -1.12
N ASP A 8 8.92 -10.13 -0.89
CA ASP A 8 10.26 -10.35 -1.43
C ASP A 8 10.87 -11.68 -0.94
N LEU A 9 10.69 -12.02 0.34
CA LEU A 9 11.19 -13.27 0.89
C LEU A 9 10.34 -14.49 0.46
N PRO A 10 9.00 -14.52 0.69
CA PRO A 10 8.22 -15.70 0.35
C PRO A 10 8.14 -15.97 -1.15
N TRP A 11 7.75 -14.97 -1.94
CA TRP A 11 7.59 -15.14 -3.37
C TRP A 11 8.94 -15.10 -4.10
N GLY A 12 9.71 -14.04 -3.86
CA GLY A 12 10.95 -13.78 -4.58
C GLY A 12 12.05 -14.78 -4.25
N ALA A 13 12.32 -15.01 -2.97
CA ALA A 13 13.43 -15.84 -2.53
C ALA A 13 13.09 -17.34 -2.46
N ILE A 14 11.85 -17.70 -2.08
CA ILE A 14 11.49 -19.09 -1.79
C ILE A 14 10.68 -19.71 -2.94
N GLU A 15 9.54 -19.13 -3.33
CA GLU A 15 8.70 -19.70 -4.40
C GLU A 15 9.38 -19.66 -5.77
N MET A 16 10.16 -18.60 -6.06
CA MET A 16 10.80 -18.40 -7.35
C MET A 16 12.27 -18.86 -7.40
N ALA A 17 12.77 -19.52 -6.36
CA ALA A 17 14.17 -19.97 -6.25
C ALA A 17 14.65 -20.86 -7.42
N SER A 18 13.75 -21.62 -8.04
CA SER A 18 14.10 -22.69 -9.01
C SER A 18 13.69 -22.40 -10.46
N HIS A 19 13.54 -21.13 -10.87
CA HIS A 19 12.99 -20.72 -12.19
C HIS A 19 11.58 -21.26 -12.52
N VAL A 20 10.98 -22.03 -11.61
CA VAL A 20 9.62 -22.59 -11.66
C VAL A 20 9.00 -22.35 -10.29
N MET A 21 7.78 -21.82 -10.28
CA MET A 21 7.02 -21.52 -9.07
C MET A 21 6.88 -22.76 -8.18
N GLN A 22 7.37 -22.64 -6.94
CA GLN A 22 7.20 -23.60 -5.87
C GLN A 22 6.02 -23.21 -4.97
N ASN A 23 5.53 -24.15 -4.16
CA ASN A 23 4.54 -23.86 -3.14
C ASN A 23 5.23 -23.39 -1.84
N SER A 24 4.72 -22.33 -1.22
CA SER A 24 5.15 -21.83 0.10
C SER A 24 4.47 -22.51 1.29
N ASP A 25 3.61 -23.50 1.07
CA ASP A 25 3.00 -24.30 2.13
C ASP A 25 4.05 -25.13 2.89
N GLY A 26 3.95 -25.15 4.22
CA GLY A 26 4.77 -26.00 5.09
C GLY A 26 6.12 -25.41 5.51
N TYR A 27 6.40 -24.16 5.17
CA TYR A 27 7.50 -23.39 5.76
C TYR A 27 7.15 -22.87 7.17
N ASP A 28 8.13 -22.88 8.07
CA ASP A 28 8.00 -22.33 9.42
C ASP A 28 8.20 -20.82 9.40
N TRP A 29 7.19 -20.09 8.93
CA TRP A 29 7.25 -18.64 8.77
C TRP A 29 7.46 -17.89 10.09
N ASP A 30 7.00 -18.45 11.21
CA ASP A 30 7.21 -17.89 12.56
C ASP A 30 8.69 -17.95 12.97
N HIS A 31 9.46 -18.92 12.43
CA HIS A 31 10.90 -18.97 12.58
C HIS A 31 11.66 -18.17 11.51
N ILE A 32 11.17 -18.21 10.26
CA ILE A 32 11.86 -17.63 9.11
C ILE A 32 11.79 -16.10 9.12
N PHE A 33 10.60 -15.51 9.27
CA PHE A 33 10.46 -14.05 9.19
C PHE A 33 11.32 -13.32 10.23
N PRO A 34 11.40 -13.73 11.51
CA PRO A 34 12.20 -13.03 12.51
C PRO A 34 13.72 -13.22 12.35
N HIS A 35 14.20 -14.04 11.42
CA HIS A 35 15.64 -14.30 11.24
C HIS A 35 16.41 -13.03 10.87
N LEU A 36 17.62 -12.92 11.43
CA LEU A 36 18.56 -11.83 11.16
C LEU A 36 19.97 -12.41 10.91
N PRO A 37 20.75 -11.82 9.98
CA PRO A 37 20.38 -10.70 9.11
C PRO A 37 19.35 -11.12 8.04
N VAL A 38 18.50 -10.17 7.63
CA VAL A 38 17.40 -10.42 6.67
C VAL A 38 17.92 -10.99 5.35
N SER A 39 19.13 -10.60 4.94
CA SER A 39 19.83 -11.11 3.76
C SER A 39 20.11 -12.61 3.77
N THR A 40 19.95 -13.30 4.90
CA THR A 40 20.20 -14.74 5.03
C THR A 40 18.96 -15.55 5.40
N ALA A 41 17.79 -14.91 5.48
CA ALA A 41 16.52 -15.56 5.84
C ALA A 41 16.07 -16.61 4.81
N ASP A 42 16.44 -16.42 3.55
CA ASP A 42 16.27 -17.36 2.45
C ASP A 42 16.86 -18.74 2.74
N ASN A 43 18.00 -18.81 3.45
CA ASN A 43 18.64 -20.08 3.79
C ASN A 43 17.79 -20.98 4.70
N LEU A 44 16.91 -20.38 5.51
CA LEU A 44 15.93 -21.13 6.33
C LEU A 44 14.79 -21.69 5.46
N GLY A 45 14.58 -21.11 4.28
CA GLY A 45 13.71 -21.56 3.19
C GLY A 45 14.26 -22.75 2.38
N ARG A 46 15.26 -23.47 2.90
CA ARG A 46 15.95 -24.66 2.35
C ARG A 46 17.00 -24.39 1.26
N HIS A 47 17.06 -23.20 0.68
CA HIS A 47 18.07 -22.82 -0.32
C HIS A 47 18.49 -21.35 -0.19
N GLY A 48 19.78 -21.08 -0.31
CA GLY A 48 20.25 -19.71 -0.52
C GLY A 48 19.94 -19.24 -1.94
N THR A 49 19.37 -18.06 -2.08
CA THR A 49 18.79 -17.55 -3.32
C THR A 49 19.52 -16.25 -3.72
N PRO A 50 20.51 -16.32 -4.63
CA PRO A 50 21.42 -15.21 -4.90
C PRO A 50 20.72 -13.90 -5.30
N HIS A 51 19.66 -13.96 -6.11
CA HIS A 51 18.96 -12.73 -6.54
C HIS A 51 18.26 -12.02 -5.38
N TYR A 52 17.74 -12.76 -4.40
CA TYR A 52 17.17 -12.15 -3.19
C TYR A 52 18.26 -11.44 -2.37
N GLN A 53 19.43 -12.08 -2.21
CA GLN A 53 20.55 -11.49 -1.49
C GLN A 53 21.04 -10.21 -2.19
N ASP A 54 21.08 -10.21 -3.53
CA ASP A 54 21.36 -9.02 -4.33
C ASP A 54 20.31 -7.93 -4.08
N TRP A 55 19.00 -8.25 -4.07
CA TRP A 55 17.95 -7.25 -3.80
C TRP A 55 18.14 -6.58 -2.44
N VAL A 56 18.42 -7.36 -1.39
CA VAL A 56 18.65 -6.85 -0.03
C VAL A 56 19.91 -5.97 0.03
N ALA A 57 20.95 -6.30 -0.75
CA ALA A 57 22.18 -5.51 -0.86
C ALA A 57 22.00 -4.15 -1.57
N HIS A 58 20.86 -3.93 -2.23
CA HIS A 58 20.53 -2.69 -2.93
C HIS A 58 19.35 -1.94 -2.27
N PRO A 59 19.49 -1.44 -1.02
CA PRO A 59 18.37 -0.84 -0.30
C PRO A 59 17.95 0.55 -0.84
N THR A 60 18.73 1.18 -1.72
CA THR A 60 18.37 2.45 -2.38
C THR A 60 18.08 2.25 -3.86
N ARG A 61 17.38 3.20 -4.48
CA ARG A 61 17.20 3.22 -5.94
C ARG A 61 18.51 3.63 -6.63
N ASP A 62 19.37 2.66 -6.91
CA ASP A 62 20.67 2.83 -7.54
C ASP A 62 20.71 2.26 -8.97
N SER A 63 21.91 2.12 -9.54
CA SER A 63 22.11 1.60 -10.89
C SER A 63 21.65 0.15 -11.09
N TYR A 64 21.59 -0.66 -10.04
CA TYR A 64 21.09 -2.03 -10.12
C TYR A 64 19.61 -2.00 -10.52
N TRP A 65 18.80 -1.27 -9.75
CA TRP A 65 17.36 -1.14 -10.01
C TRP A 65 17.06 -0.35 -11.28
N ASP A 66 17.84 0.69 -11.57
CA ASP A 66 17.70 1.45 -12.82
C ASP A 66 18.04 0.61 -14.07
N GLY A 67 18.89 -0.42 -13.95
CA GLY A 67 19.25 -1.30 -15.05
C GLY A 67 18.16 -2.29 -15.47
N ILE A 68 17.19 -2.56 -14.61
CA ILE A 68 16.08 -3.51 -14.86
C ILE A 68 14.70 -2.84 -14.94
N SER A 69 14.61 -1.56 -14.65
CA SER A 69 13.37 -0.80 -14.66
C SER A 69 13.05 -0.23 -16.04
N LEU A 70 11.75 -0.17 -16.35
CA LEU A 70 11.23 0.39 -17.60
C LEU A 70 10.76 1.84 -17.47
N ASP A 71 10.98 2.48 -16.31
CA ASP A 71 10.47 3.82 -15.99
C ASP A 71 11.01 4.93 -16.92
N LYS A 72 12.08 4.64 -17.68
CA LYS A 72 12.68 5.58 -18.64
C LYS A 72 12.33 5.25 -20.09
N GLU A 73 11.51 4.22 -20.31
CA GLU A 73 11.31 3.59 -21.60
C GLU A 73 9.91 3.81 -22.20
N TYR A 74 9.05 4.60 -21.53
CA TYR A 74 7.71 4.93 -22.01
C TYR A 74 7.70 5.50 -23.43
N SER A 75 8.72 6.30 -23.79
CA SER A 75 8.89 6.88 -25.13
C SER A 75 9.15 5.88 -26.26
N LYS A 76 9.44 4.61 -25.92
CA LYS A 76 9.57 3.51 -26.89
C LYS A 76 8.26 2.76 -27.12
N ILE A 77 7.24 2.98 -26.27
CA ILE A 77 5.97 2.23 -26.32
C ILE A 77 5.01 2.91 -27.30
N SER A 78 4.68 2.23 -28.39
CA SER A 78 3.84 2.74 -29.48
C SER A 78 2.43 2.16 -29.53
N VAL A 79 2.10 1.26 -28.60
CA VAL A 79 0.81 0.55 -28.55
C VAL A 79 -0.06 0.99 -27.37
N PRO A 80 -1.40 0.92 -27.51
CA PRO A 80 -2.33 1.11 -26.39
C PRO A 80 -2.15 0.04 -25.30
N ILE A 81 -2.36 0.43 -24.04
CA ILE A 81 -2.26 -0.46 -22.88
C ILE A 81 -3.53 -0.36 -22.04
N LEU A 82 -4.13 -1.52 -21.72
CA LEU A 82 -5.10 -1.67 -20.65
C LEU A 82 -4.38 -2.23 -19.42
N SER A 83 -4.37 -1.48 -18.31
CA SER A 83 -3.95 -2.02 -17.01
C SER A 83 -5.18 -2.34 -16.17
N VAL A 84 -5.16 -3.49 -15.51
CA VAL A 84 -6.19 -3.90 -14.55
C VAL A 84 -5.50 -4.16 -13.22
N ASP A 85 -6.01 -3.55 -12.16
CA ASP A 85 -5.37 -3.58 -10.83
C ASP A 85 -6.41 -3.48 -9.70
N GLY A 86 -5.95 -3.54 -8.45
CA GLY A 86 -6.78 -3.46 -7.24
C GLY A 86 -6.29 -2.42 -6.23
N TRP A 87 -7.21 -1.81 -5.48
CA TRP A 87 -6.85 -0.85 -4.41
C TRP A 87 -5.99 -1.47 -3.30
N TYR A 88 -6.10 -2.78 -3.08
CA TYR A 88 -5.29 -3.54 -2.12
C TYR A 88 -4.19 -4.36 -2.81
N ASP A 89 -3.92 -4.15 -4.09
CA ASP A 89 -2.85 -4.86 -4.80
C ASP A 89 -1.48 -4.24 -4.49
N ILE A 90 -0.43 -5.07 -4.43
CA ILE A 90 0.94 -4.64 -4.12
C ILE A 90 1.58 -3.77 -5.23
N PHE A 91 1.11 -3.90 -6.48
CA PHE A 91 1.62 -3.22 -7.67
C PHE A 91 0.85 -1.94 -8.03
N MET A 92 -0.23 -1.62 -7.30
CA MET A 92 -1.09 -0.45 -7.55
C MET A 92 -0.30 0.86 -7.78
N ARG A 93 0.75 1.09 -6.97
CA ARG A 93 1.60 2.28 -7.12
C ARG A 93 2.30 2.32 -8.49
N GLY A 94 2.80 1.19 -8.97
CA GLY A 94 3.41 1.05 -10.29
C GLY A 94 2.39 1.34 -11.39
N THR A 95 1.21 0.71 -11.34
CA THR A 95 0.14 0.92 -12.33
C THR A 95 -0.28 2.39 -12.45
N LEU A 96 -0.40 3.12 -11.34
CA LEU A 96 -0.76 4.54 -11.36
C LEU A 96 0.37 5.41 -11.93
N ASN A 97 1.63 5.10 -11.62
CA ASN A 97 2.78 5.79 -12.21
C ASN A 97 2.86 5.52 -13.72
N ASP A 98 2.69 4.26 -14.14
CA ASP A 98 2.67 3.85 -15.54
C ASP A 98 1.57 4.58 -16.32
N ASP A 99 0.37 4.73 -15.76
CA ASP A 99 -0.71 5.50 -16.40
C ASP A 99 -0.31 6.96 -16.64
N ALA A 100 0.22 7.63 -15.61
CA ALA A 100 0.63 9.02 -15.71
C ALA A 100 1.74 9.22 -16.76
N HIS A 101 2.76 8.36 -16.76
CA HIS A 101 3.86 8.45 -17.71
C HIS A 101 3.45 8.03 -19.13
N MET A 102 2.72 6.93 -19.31
CA MET A 102 2.28 6.48 -20.65
C MET A 102 1.42 7.52 -21.34
N ARG A 103 0.51 8.20 -20.63
CA ARG A 103 -0.34 9.26 -21.20
C ARG A 103 0.47 10.45 -21.72
N LYS A 104 1.60 10.74 -21.09
CA LYS A 104 2.45 11.89 -21.41
C LYS A 104 3.55 11.55 -22.42
N GLU A 105 4.17 10.40 -22.25
CA GLU A 105 5.46 10.07 -22.85
C GLU A 105 5.38 8.95 -23.88
N GLY A 106 4.27 8.21 -23.98
CA GLY A 106 4.07 7.15 -24.98
C GLY A 106 4.43 7.64 -26.39
N ALA A 107 5.03 6.79 -27.22
CA ALA A 107 5.64 7.18 -28.50
C ALA A 107 4.64 7.80 -29.48
N THR A 108 3.41 7.29 -29.52
CA THR A 108 2.37 7.68 -30.50
C THR A 108 1.16 8.33 -29.81
N PRO A 109 0.40 9.19 -30.51
CA PRO A 109 -0.89 9.67 -30.00
C PRO A 109 -1.84 8.53 -29.62
N GLU A 110 -1.81 7.43 -30.38
CA GLU A 110 -2.58 6.20 -30.12
C GLU A 110 -2.21 5.58 -28.77
N ALA A 111 -0.92 5.41 -28.46
CA ALA A 111 -0.46 4.87 -27.19
C ALA A 111 -0.88 5.77 -26.01
N ARG A 112 -0.74 7.09 -26.17
CA ARG A 112 -1.05 8.07 -25.13
C ARG A 112 -2.56 8.17 -24.85
N SER A 113 -3.37 8.31 -25.90
CA SER A 113 -4.83 8.46 -25.78
C SER A 113 -5.56 7.13 -25.59
N GLY A 114 -4.97 6.03 -26.06
CA GLY A 114 -5.48 4.67 -25.92
C GLY A 114 -5.24 4.05 -24.55
N LYS A 115 -4.41 4.62 -23.67
CA LYS A 115 -4.20 4.11 -22.32
C LYS A 115 -5.52 4.01 -21.55
N ARG A 116 -5.81 2.82 -21.00
CA ARG A 116 -6.93 2.55 -20.11
C ARG A 116 -6.46 1.96 -18.79
N ILE A 117 -7.14 2.30 -17.70
CA ILE A 117 -6.95 1.66 -16.39
C ILE A 117 -8.29 1.25 -15.79
N MET A 118 -8.31 0.08 -15.16
CA MET A 118 -9.43 -0.41 -14.38
C MET A 118 -8.93 -0.81 -13.00
N ILE A 119 -9.41 -0.17 -11.93
CA ILE A 119 -8.99 -0.45 -10.56
C ILE A 119 -10.19 -0.88 -9.73
N GLY A 120 -10.22 -2.15 -9.32
CA GLY A 120 -11.26 -2.72 -8.48
C GLY A 120 -10.90 -2.72 -6.98
N PRO A 121 -11.80 -3.20 -6.12
CA PRO A 121 -11.55 -3.31 -4.68
C PRO A 121 -10.76 -4.57 -4.32
N TRP A 122 -9.86 -5.02 -5.21
CA TRP A 122 -9.19 -6.32 -5.10
C TRP A 122 -7.85 -6.21 -4.40
N ALA A 123 -7.42 -7.30 -3.76
CA ALA A 123 -5.99 -7.56 -3.54
C ALA A 123 -5.40 -8.21 -4.81
N HIS A 124 -4.26 -8.88 -4.67
CA HIS A 124 -3.62 -9.53 -5.82
C HIS A 124 -4.44 -10.69 -6.38
N GLY A 125 -4.91 -10.49 -7.62
CA GLY A 125 -5.91 -11.33 -8.28
C GLY A 125 -7.20 -10.54 -8.52
N ALA A 126 -7.43 -10.15 -9.78
CA ALA A 126 -8.50 -9.23 -10.14
C ALA A 126 -9.85 -9.93 -10.42
N GLY A 127 -10.95 -9.19 -10.26
CA GLY A 127 -12.29 -9.58 -10.71
C GLY A 127 -13.16 -10.31 -9.69
N THR A 128 -12.77 -10.35 -8.41
CA THR A 128 -13.50 -11.02 -7.33
C THR A 128 -14.39 -10.03 -6.56
N ARG A 129 -15.51 -10.50 -5.97
CA ARG A 129 -16.32 -9.64 -5.07
C ARG A 129 -15.74 -9.51 -3.67
N VAL A 130 -15.02 -10.54 -3.24
CA VAL A 130 -14.23 -10.56 -2.01
C VAL A 130 -12.79 -10.30 -2.40
N ALA A 131 -12.18 -9.29 -1.80
CA ALA A 131 -10.83 -8.84 -2.16
C ALA A 131 -9.73 -9.92 -2.03
N ILE A 132 -10.00 -11.02 -1.31
CA ILE A 132 -9.09 -12.16 -1.17
C ILE A 132 -9.71 -13.37 -1.88
N ALA A 133 -8.96 -14.00 -2.78
CA ALA A 133 -9.37 -15.27 -3.38
C ALA A 133 -9.52 -16.32 -2.27
N ALA A 134 -10.73 -16.90 -2.16
CA ALA A 134 -11.03 -17.98 -1.21
C ALA A 134 -9.99 -19.11 -1.35
N GLY A 135 -9.28 -19.41 -0.27
CA GLY A 135 -8.35 -20.55 -0.20
C GLY A 135 -6.86 -20.21 -0.04
N ARG A 136 -6.46 -18.94 0.12
CA ARG A 136 -5.08 -18.59 0.53
C ARG A 136 -4.97 -18.55 2.06
N ILE A 137 -3.85 -19.06 2.59
CA ILE A 137 -3.47 -18.91 4.01
C ILE A 137 -3.44 -17.41 4.34
N GLY A 138 -4.03 -17.01 5.48
CA GLY A 138 -4.12 -15.60 5.86
C GLY A 138 -5.29 -14.83 5.22
N ALA A 139 -6.45 -15.47 5.02
CA ALA A 139 -7.70 -14.78 4.72
C ALA A 139 -8.40 -14.32 6.01
N ASP A 140 -9.00 -13.12 5.99
CA ASP A 140 -9.78 -12.61 7.13
C ASP A 140 -10.95 -13.59 7.40
N PRO A 141 -11.18 -14.04 8.64
CA PRO A 141 -12.38 -14.81 8.99
C PRO A 141 -13.69 -14.04 8.71
N HIS A 142 -13.64 -12.71 8.60
CA HIS A 142 -14.76 -11.82 8.37
C HIS A 142 -14.54 -10.92 7.14
N PRO A 143 -14.41 -11.50 5.94
CA PRO A 143 -14.03 -10.74 4.76
C PRO A 143 -15.12 -9.73 4.35
N ILE A 144 -14.70 -8.57 3.85
CA ILE A 144 -15.61 -7.61 3.22
C ILE A 144 -16.05 -8.14 1.84
N ASP A 145 -17.36 -8.26 1.66
CA ASP A 145 -17.98 -8.40 0.34
C ASP A 145 -18.29 -7.01 -0.22
N PHE A 146 -17.65 -6.66 -1.34
CA PHE A 146 -17.88 -5.40 -2.04
C PHE A 146 -19.12 -5.44 -2.94
N GLY A 147 -19.90 -6.51 -2.90
CA GLY A 147 -21.12 -6.68 -3.67
C GLY A 147 -20.91 -7.33 -5.03
N ALA A 148 -22.01 -7.73 -5.67
CA ALA A 148 -21.98 -8.45 -6.93
C ALA A 148 -21.25 -7.69 -8.06
N ASP A 149 -21.35 -6.35 -8.06
CA ASP A 149 -20.74 -5.50 -9.08
C ASP A 149 -19.21 -5.48 -9.00
N ALA A 150 -18.61 -5.79 -7.85
CA ALA A 150 -17.16 -5.94 -7.71
C ALA A 150 -16.63 -7.20 -8.43
N ALA A 151 -17.48 -8.21 -8.67
CA ALA A 151 -17.13 -9.36 -9.48
C ALA A 151 -17.17 -8.98 -10.96
N VAL A 152 -16.05 -9.15 -11.64
CA VAL A 152 -15.88 -8.76 -13.04
C VAL A 152 -15.35 -9.95 -13.83
N ASP A 153 -15.99 -10.27 -14.95
CA ASP A 153 -15.47 -11.26 -15.89
C ASP A 153 -14.25 -10.68 -16.62
N MET A 154 -13.07 -10.98 -16.07
CA MET A 154 -11.79 -10.53 -16.65
C MET A 154 -11.55 -11.07 -18.05
N LYS A 155 -12.06 -12.27 -18.38
CA LYS A 155 -11.92 -12.80 -19.75
C LYS A 155 -12.70 -11.95 -20.74
N ALA A 156 -13.92 -11.52 -20.38
CA ALA A 156 -14.71 -10.63 -21.20
C ALA A 156 -14.05 -9.24 -21.35
N VAL A 157 -13.46 -8.70 -20.28
CA VAL A 157 -12.72 -7.42 -20.33
C VAL A 157 -11.55 -7.50 -21.32
N TYR A 158 -10.70 -8.53 -21.20
CA TYR A 158 -9.55 -8.70 -22.09
C TYR A 158 -9.94 -9.03 -23.53
N LEU A 159 -10.94 -9.89 -23.72
CA LEU A 159 -11.42 -10.23 -25.05
C LEU A 159 -11.95 -8.99 -25.77
N ARG A 160 -12.75 -8.16 -25.09
CA ARG A 160 -13.24 -6.89 -25.64
C ARG A 160 -12.11 -5.95 -26.04
N TRP A 161 -11.06 -5.84 -25.21
CA TRP A 161 -9.88 -5.03 -25.52
C TRP A 161 -9.16 -5.53 -26.78
N PHE A 162 -8.89 -6.83 -26.86
CA PHE A 162 -8.20 -7.43 -28.01
C PHE A 162 -9.05 -7.45 -29.28
N ASP A 163 -10.36 -7.62 -29.19
CA ASP A 163 -11.27 -7.54 -30.33
C ASP A 163 -11.19 -6.18 -31.02
N HIS A 164 -11.03 -5.10 -30.24
CA HIS A 164 -10.82 -3.77 -30.80
C HIS A 164 -9.45 -3.64 -31.47
N TRP A 165 -8.37 -3.86 -30.73
CA TRP A 165 -7.01 -3.54 -31.22
C TRP A 165 -6.41 -4.57 -32.17
N LEU A 166 -6.83 -5.84 -32.10
CA LEU A 166 -6.28 -6.92 -32.93
C LEU A 166 -7.19 -7.33 -34.08
N LYS A 167 -8.52 -7.13 -33.95
CA LYS A 167 -9.49 -7.49 -35.00
C LYS A 167 -10.15 -6.27 -35.66
N GLY A 168 -9.92 -5.06 -35.16
CA GLY A 168 -10.53 -3.85 -35.69
C GLY A 168 -12.04 -3.76 -35.45
N ILE A 169 -12.57 -4.49 -34.45
CA ILE A 169 -13.99 -4.45 -34.12
C ILE A 169 -14.27 -3.14 -33.37
N ASP A 170 -15.17 -2.32 -33.90
CA ASP A 170 -15.68 -1.17 -33.17
C ASP A 170 -16.66 -1.63 -32.09
N ASN A 171 -16.20 -1.61 -30.84
CA ASN A 171 -16.97 -1.96 -29.66
C ASN A 171 -16.97 -0.83 -28.61
N GLY A 172 -16.56 0.39 -29.01
CA GLY A 172 -16.57 1.59 -28.17
C GLY A 172 -15.39 1.81 -27.24
N VAL A 173 -14.46 0.84 -27.05
CA VAL A 173 -13.32 0.94 -26.11
C VAL A 173 -12.50 2.23 -26.30
N ALA A 174 -12.28 2.66 -27.54
CA ALA A 174 -11.50 3.86 -27.85
C ALA A 174 -12.17 5.18 -27.41
N THR A 175 -13.49 5.19 -27.23
CA THR A 175 -14.29 6.39 -26.90
C THR A 175 -14.72 6.48 -25.44
N GLU A 176 -14.55 5.40 -24.67
CA GLU A 176 -14.87 5.39 -23.24
C GLU A 176 -13.90 6.25 -22.43
N ASP A 177 -14.42 6.77 -21.32
CA ASP A 177 -13.61 7.42 -20.28
C ASP A 177 -12.46 6.48 -19.84
N PRO A 178 -11.22 6.99 -19.79
CA PRO A 178 -10.05 6.13 -19.78
C PRO A 178 -9.70 5.53 -18.42
N VAL A 179 -10.32 6.02 -17.35
CA VAL A 179 -10.09 5.56 -15.98
C VAL A 179 -11.40 4.97 -15.46
N ARG A 180 -11.39 3.71 -15.07
CA ARG A 180 -12.54 3.04 -14.45
C ARG A 180 -12.15 2.61 -13.05
N ILE A 181 -12.80 3.17 -12.03
CA ILE A 181 -12.48 2.91 -10.63
C ILE A 181 -13.67 2.34 -9.89
N PHE A 182 -13.43 1.43 -8.97
CA PHE A 182 -14.44 1.01 -8.00
C PHE A 182 -14.35 1.94 -6.78
N VAL A 183 -15.43 2.64 -6.49
CA VAL A 183 -15.53 3.51 -5.32
C VAL A 183 -16.00 2.67 -4.15
N MET A 184 -15.06 2.28 -3.28
CA MET A 184 -15.35 1.49 -2.07
C MET A 184 -16.19 2.30 -1.08
N GLY A 185 -16.91 1.63 -0.19
CA GLY A 185 -17.84 2.26 0.75
C GLY A 185 -19.23 2.41 0.12
N GLU A 186 -19.33 3.11 -1.02
CA GLU A 186 -20.55 3.10 -1.84
C GLU A 186 -20.68 1.84 -2.69
N ASN A 187 -19.55 1.19 -2.98
CA ASN A 187 -19.45 -0.05 -3.74
C ASN A 187 -20.00 0.04 -5.18
N VAL A 188 -19.58 1.08 -5.90
CA VAL A 188 -20.01 1.35 -7.27
C VAL A 188 -18.84 1.56 -8.22
N TRP A 189 -18.96 1.06 -9.45
CA TRP A 189 -18.03 1.43 -10.52
C TRP A 189 -18.31 2.84 -11.03
N ARG A 190 -17.27 3.63 -11.18
CA ARG A 190 -17.34 4.98 -11.74
C ARG A 190 -16.27 5.18 -12.80
N SER A 191 -16.67 5.77 -13.92
CA SER A 191 -15.76 6.17 -14.99
C SER A 191 -15.30 7.60 -14.77
N GLU A 192 -14.03 7.86 -15.09
CA GLU A 192 -13.34 9.12 -14.87
C GLU A 192 -12.47 9.46 -16.09
N LYS A 193 -12.29 10.76 -16.32
CA LYS A 193 -11.53 11.26 -17.48
C LYS A 193 -10.03 11.20 -17.31
N GLU A 194 -9.56 11.22 -16.06
CA GLU A 194 -8.15 11.31 -15.72
C GLU A 194 -7.90 10.83 -14.29
N TRP A 195 -6.64 10.49 -14.03
CA TRP A 195 -6.12 10.19 -12.72
C TRP A 195 -4.81 10.98 -12.46
N PRO A 196 -4.66 11.63 -11.29
CA PRO A 196 -5.69 11.88 -10.28
C PRO A 196 -6.88 12.67 -10.85
N LEU A 197 -8.03 12.64 -10.18
CA LEU A 197 -9.24 13.32 -10.67
C LEU A 197 -9.00 14.84 -10.74
N ALA A 198 -9.33 15.50 -11.86
CA ALA A 198 -9.23 16.95 -12.07
C ALA A 198 -9.78 17.79 -10.92
N ARG A 199 -10.90 17.31 -10.36
CA ARG A 199 -11.69 17.97 -9.33
C ARG A 199 -11.21 17.69 -7.90
N THR A 200 -10.07 17.00 -7.74
CA THR A 200 -9.51 16.67 -6.43
C THR A 200 -9.21 17.94 -5.65
N LYS A 201 -9.70 18.00 -4.40
CA LYS A 201 -9.37 19.05 -3.44
C LYS A 201 -8.55 18.45 -2.32
N TYR A 202 -7.23 18.57 -2.42
CA TYR A 202 -6.32 18.14 -1.35
C TYR A 202 -6.66 18.88 -0.05
N THR A 203 -7.12 18.11 0.94
CA THR A 203 -7.65 18.63 2.20
C THR A 203 -6.81 18.08 3.34
N ASN A 204 -6.23 18.98 4.14
CA ASN A 204 -5.44 18.57 5.29
C ASN A 204 -6.36 18.17 6.45
N TYR A 205 -6.11 16.99 7.00
CA TYR A 205 -6.53 16.63 8.34
C TYR A 205 -5.30 16.66 9.26
N TYR A 206 -5.48 17.23 10.44
CA TYR A 206 -4.45 17.42 11.45
C TYR A 206 -4.73 16.51 12.64
N ILE A 207 -3.65 15.98 13.23
CA ILE A 207 -3.68 15.22 14.48
C ILE A 207 -3.67 16.17 15.69
N GLN A 208 -4.44 15.83 16.72
CA GLN A 208 -4.48 16.51 18.00
C GLN A 208 -4.67 15.49 19.12
N SER A 209 -4.12 15.76 20.31
CA SER A 209 -4.28 14.93 21.50
C SER A 209 -3.90 15.74 22.75
N GLY A 210 -4.21 15.21 23.93
CA GLY A 210 -3.63 15.64 25.20
C GLY A 210 -2.31 14.94 25.53
N GLY A 211 -1.66 14.30 24.54
CA GLY A 211 -0.49 13.44 24.73
C GLY A 211 -0.81 11.98 25.05
N GLY A 212 -2.07 11.56 24.86
CA GLY A 212 -2.59 10.23 25.20
C GLY A 212 -3.18 9.47 24.02
N ALA A 213 -2.68 9.66 22.79
CA ALA A 213 -3.24 9.02 21.60
C ALA A 213 -2.94 7.50 21.47
N ASN A 214 -2.24 6.88 22.42
CA ASN A 214 -1.89 5.46 22.36
C ASN A 214 -3.14 4.57 22.43
N SER A 215 -3.21 3.58 21.54
CA SER A 215 -4.30 2.61 21.35
C SER A 215 -5.65 3.23 20.96
N SER A 216 -6.60 2.40 20.51
CA SER A 216 -7.97 2.82 20.16
C SER A 216 -8.75 3.46 21.31
N GLY A 217 -8.31 3.28 22.56
CA GLY A 217 -8.85 3.92 23.76
C GLY A 217 -8.22 5.28 24.12
N GLY A 218 -7.29 5.79 23.31
CA GLY A 218 -6.62 7.07 23.52
C GLY A 218 -7.49 8.30 23.23
N ASP A 219 -6.91 9.48 23.39
CA ASP A 219 -7.60 10.77 23.21
C ASP A 219 -7.31 11.46 21.85
N GLY A 220 -6.71 10.72 20.90
CA GLY A 220 -6.32 11.26 19.61
C GLY A 220 -7.51 11.63 18.72
N VAL A 221 -7.49 12.86 18.22
CA VAL A 221 -8.49 13.45 17.33
C VAL A 221 -7.87 13.75 15.97
N LEU A 222 -8.58 13.36 14.91
CA LEU A 222 -8.28 13.75 13.53
C LEU A 222 -9.27 14.84 13.10
N THR A 223 -8.80 16.00 12.63
CA THR A 223 -9.67 17.15 12.34
C THR A 223 -9.14 18.03 11.22
N SER A 224 -10.03 18.66 10.44
CA SER A 224 -9.63 19.66 9.43
C SER A 224 -9.18 21.00 10.05
N GLN A 225 -9.37 21.18 11.37
CA GLN A 225 -8.94 22.37 12.08
C GLN A 225 -7.46 22.29 12.44
N LYS A 226 -6.67 23.24 11.94
CA LYS A 226 -5.26 23.35 12.28
C LYS A 226 -5.09 23.57 13.79
N PRO A 227 -4.28 22.77 14.50
CA PRO A 227 -4.04 22.96 15.93
C PRO A 227 -3.35 24.30 16.20
N LYS A 228 -3.68 24.91 17.34
CA LYS A 228 -2.96 26.09 17.88
C LYS A 228 -1.71 25.71 18.69
N GLY A 229 -1.55 24.41 18.94
CA GLY A 229 -0.52 23.76 19.73
C GLY A 229 -1.03 22.35 20.08
N ALA A 230 -0.15 21.39 20.24
CA ALA A 230 -0.47 20.04 20.67
C ALA A 230 0.70 19.49 21.48
N GLU A 231 0.40 18.70 22.50
CA GLU A 231 1.41 17.88 23.17
C GLU A 231 1.92 16.80 22.20
N ALA A 232 3.14 16.34 22.42
CA ALA A 232 3.68 15.23 21.64
C ALA A 232 3.21 13.89 22.23
N ASP A 233 2.57 13.07 21.40
CA ASP A 233 2.32 11.67 21.72
C ASP A 233 3.61 10.85 21.66
N ARG A 234 3.73 9.84 22.52
CA ARG A 234 4.94 9.02 22.67
C ARG A 234 4.58 7.56 22.71
N PHE A 235 5.42 6.73 22.11
CA PHE A 235 5.35 5.28 22.26
C PHE A 235 6.74 4.66 22.22
N THR A 236 6.83 3.41 22.64
CA THR A 236 8.07 2.62 22.57
C THR A 236 7.89 1.57 21.48
N TYR A 237 8.75 1.63 20.47
CA TYR A 237 8.87 0.56 19.47
C TYR A 237 9.95 -0.42 19.90
N ASP A 238 9.58 -1.70 19.98
CA ASP A 238 10.48 -2.82 20.25
C ASP A 238 10.57 -3.71 18.99
N PRO A 239 11.75 -3.79 18.31
CA PRO A 239 11.92 -4.66 17.15
C PRO A 239 11.65 -6.14 17.42
N ALA A 240 11.73 -6.61 18.68
CA ALA A 240 11.39 -7.98 19.04
C ALA A 240 9.87 -8.23 19.11
N ASN A 241 9.07 -7.16 19.17
CA ASN A 241 7.61 -7.21 19.21
C ASN A 241 7.03 -6.15 18.24
N PRO A 242 7.24 -6.28 16.92
CA PRO A 242 6.72 -5.32 15.96
C PRO A 242 5.19 -5.41 15.87
N VAL A 243 4.55 -4.35 15.37
CA VAL A 243 3.13 -4.35 15.02
C VAL A 243 2.90 -5.34 13.87
N PRO A 244 1.99 -6.31 14.01
CA PRO A 244 1.76 -7.31 12.98
C PRO A 244 0.98 -6.73 11.79
N THR A 245 1.37 -7.13 10.58
CA THR A 245 0.64 -6.83 9.36
C THR A 245 -0.73 -7.48 9.37
N THR A 246 -1.76 -6.66 9.17
CA THR A 246 -3.17 -7.07 9.20
C THR A 246 -3.87 -6.48 7.96
N GLY A 247 -3.80 -7.21 6.85
CA GLY A 247 -4.29 -6.80 5.54
C GLY A 247 -3.39 -5.81 4.80
N GLY A 248 -3.98 -5.06 3.86
CA GLY A 248 -3.30 -4.05 3.06
C GLY A 248 -2.73 -4.62 1.76
N ASN A 249 -1.76 -3.91 1.19
CA ASN A 249 -1.15 -4.26 -0.08
C ASN A 249 0.00 -5.26 0.13
N SER A 250 -0.38 -6.53 0.21
CA SER A 250 0.51 -7.70 0.23
C SER A 250 0.00 -8.72 -0.78
N CYS A 251 0.85 -9.67 -1.18
CA CYS A 251 0.43 -10.80 -2.01
C CYS A 251 1.41 -11.97 -1.95
N CYS A 252 1.00 -13.08 -2.58
CA CYS A 252 1.89 -14.19 -2.93
C CYS A 252 2.69 -14.75 -1.75
N SER A 253 2.09 -14.73 -0.56
CA SER A 253 2.67 -15.24 0.67
C SER A 253 1.57 -15.55 1.70
N VAL A 254 1.99 -15.99 2.89
CA VAL A 254 1.12 -16.19 4.06
C VAL A 254 0.74 -14.89 4.76
N VAL A 255 1.27 -13.75 4.32
CA VAL A 255 1.01 -12.44 4.93
C VAL A 255 -0.39 -11.97 4.54
N PRO A 256 -1.25 -11.59 5.51
CA PRO A 256 -2.58 -11.06 5.24
C PRO A 256 -2.59 -9.93 4.20
N SER A 257 -3.57 -9.96 3.29
CA SER A 257 -3.77 -8.95 2.24
C SER A 257 -5.24 -8.52 2.15
N GLY A 258 -5.51 -7.37 1.54
CA GLY A 258 -6.87 -6.88 1.36
C GLY A 258 -7.43 -6.09 2.56
N PRO A 259 -8.76 -5.85 2.60
CA PRO A 259 -9.42 -5.28 3.75
C PRO A 259 -9.47 -6.29 4.90
N TRP A 260 -9.16 -5.81 6.08
CA TRP A 260 -9.03 -6.56 7.32
C TRP A 260 -9.47 -5.72 8.51
N ASP A 261 -9.98 -6.39 9.53
CA ASP A 261 -10.33 -5.77 10.80
C ASP A 261 -9.10 -5.39 11.63
N GLN A 262 -8.96 -4.12 11.99
CA GLN A 262 -7.82 -3.59 12.73
C GLN A 262 -8.02 -3.58 14.26
N ARG A 263 -9.22 -3.88 14.77
CA ARG A 263 -9.53 -3.75 16.21
C ARG A 263 -8.49 -4.39 17.13
N ALA A 264 -8.05 -5.62 16.81
CA ALA A 264 -7.12 -6.36 17.64
C ALA A 264 -5.73 -5.70 17.71
N VAL A 265 -5.24 -5.12 16.60
CA VAL A 265 -3.92 -4.48 16.59
C VAL A 265 -3.95 -3.11 17.24
N GLU A 266 -5.06 -2.37 17.12
CA GLU A 266 -5.21 -1.03 17.71
C GLU A 266 -5.23 -1.02 19.25
N GLU A 267 -5.29 -2.16 19.93
CA GLU A 267 -5.16 -2.23 21.40
C GLU A 267 -3.72 -1.97 21.86
N ARG A 268 -2.75 -2.12 20.96
CA ARG A 268 -1.33 -1.96 21.28
C ARG A 268 -0.98 -0.52 21.63
N LYS A 269 -0.05 -0.35 22.57
CA LYS A 269 0.41 0.97 23.03
C LYS A 269 1.44 1.61 22.10
N ASP A 270 2.00 0.87 21.16
CA ASP A 270 2.88 1.36 20.10
C ASP A 270 2.15 1.75 18.82
N ILE A 271 0.82 1.84 18.86
CA ILE A 271 0.00 2.44 17.81
C ILE A 271 -0.66 3.69 18.38
N LEU A 272 -0.41 4.84 17.76
CA LEU A 272 -1.11 6.09 18.05
C LEU A 272 -2.34 6.18 17.14
N VAL A 273 -3.50 6.45 17.72
CA VAL A 273 -4.79 6.43 17.03
C VAL A 273 -5.45 7.81 17.08
N TYR A 274 -5.78 8.37 15.92
CA TYR A 274 -6.45 9.66 15.78
C TYR A 274 -7.73 9.50 14.98
N THR A 275 -8.88 9.83 15.57
CA THR A 275 -10.19 9.54 14.96
C THR A 275 -11.01 10.82 14.77
N THR A 276 -11.72 10.96 13.65
CA THR A 276 -12.69 12.03 13.46
C THR A 276 -13.93 11.81 14.33
N PRO A 277 -14.77 12.83 14.58
CA PRO A 277 -16.17 12.60 14.85
C PRO A 277 -16.82 11.75 13.73
N ALA A 278 -17.96 11.13 14.02
CA ALA A 278 -18.73 10.45 12.99
C ALA A 278 -19.09 11.42 11.86
N MET A 279 -18.85 10.99 10.62
CA MET A 279 -19.18 11.77 9.44
C MET A 279 -20.69 11.98 9.38
N LYS A 280 -21.11 13.21 9.11
CA LYS A 280 -22.53 13.55 8.95
C LYS A 280 -23.03 13.31 7.53
N GLU A 281 -22.11 13.47 6.57
CA GLU A 281 -22.34 13.35 5.15
C GLU A 281 -21.30 12.38 4.56
N PRO A 282 -21.61 11.71 3.44
CA PRO A 282 -20.63 10.88 2.76
C PRO A 282 -19.39 11.71 2.40
N THR A 283 -18.22 11.22 2.80
CA THR A 283 -16.95 11.89 2.56
C THR A 283 -16.08 11.01 1.67
N GLU A 284 -15.96 11.40 0.40
CA GLU A 284 -15.16 10.69 -0.60
C GLU A 284 -13.67 11.04 -0.51
N ILE A 285 -12.84 10.00 -0.54
CA ILE A 285 -11.38 10.03 -0.60
C ILE A 285 -10.98 9.25 -1.85
N THR A 286 -10.83 9.95 -2.97
CA THR A 286 -10.41 9.36 -4.26
C THR A 286 -9.20 10.11 -4.79
N GLY A 287 -8.04 9.45 -4.78
CA GLY A 287 -6.77 10.02 -5.21
C GLY A 287 -5.58 9.60 -4.33
N PRO A 288 -4.40 10.19 -4.59
CA PRO A 288 -3.20 9.96 -3.78
C PRO A 288 -3.33 10.44 -2.34
N ILE A 289 -2.78 9.68 -1.40
CA ILE A 289 -2.78 9.95 0.04
C ILE A 289 -1.34 10.05 0.53
N ARG A 290 -1.05 11.08 1.32
CA ARG A 290 0.23 11.22 2.01
C ARG A 290 0.03 11.76 3.41
N MET A 291 1.00 11.45 4.26
CA MET A 291 1.12 12.04 5.59
C MET A 291 2.40 12.86 5.68
N GLU A 292 2.28 14.08 6.19
CA GLU A 292 3.42 14.90 6.61
C GLU A 292 3.55 14.80 8.13
N LEU A 293 4.54 14.06 8.60
CA LEU A 293 4.78 13.76 10.02
C LEU A 293 5.97 14.56 10.54
N PHE A 294 5.78 15.26 11.65
CA PHE A 294 6.87 15.80 12.46
C PHE A 294 7.11 14.87 13.64
N ALA A 295 8.27 14.22 13.68
CA ALA A 295 8.57 13.23 14.70
C ALA A 295 10.05 13.25 15.11
N ALA A 296 10.32 12.72 16.30
CA ALA A 296 11.66 12.49 16.82
C ALA A 296 11.73 11.08 17.39
N THR A 297 12.92 10.48 17.38
CA THR A 297 13.19 9.18 17.99
C THR A 297 14.45 9.26 18.85
N SER A 298 14.57 8.41 19.87
CA SER A 298 15.80 8.25 20.65
C SER A 298 16.87 7.45 19.90
N ALA A 299 16.52 6.88 18.75
CA ALA A 299 17.38 6.02 17.94
C ALA A 299 18.14 6.79 16.85
N LYS A 300 19.14 6.14 16.25
CA LYS A 300 19.91 6.67 15.10
C LYS A 300 19.22 6.47 13.75
N ASP A 301 18.20 5.62 13.73
CA ASP A 301 17.27 5.39 12.62
C ASP A 301 16.01 4.74 13.20
N THR A 302 14.90 4.80 12.46
CA THR A 302 13.67 4.08 12.78
C THR A 302 12.76 4.09 11.55
N ASP A 303 11.63 3.39 11.62
CA ASP A 303 10.58 3.51 10.61
C ASP A 303 9.39 4.30 11.18
N TRP A 304 8.65 4.96 10.29
CA TRP A 304 7.35 5.57 10.60
C TRP A 304 6.31 5.01 9.64
N THR A 305 5.25 4.43 10.20
CA THR A 305 4.10 3.92 9.43
C THR A 305 2.89 4.82 9.64
N ALA A 306 2.06 4.91 8.60
CA ALA A 306 0.77 5.58 8.66
C ALA A 306 -0.28 4.68 7.98
N LYS A 307 -1.42 4.47 8.63
CA LYS A 307 -2.54 3.69 8.07
C LYS A 307 -3.84 4.46 8.22
N LEU A 308 -4.57 4.59 7.12
CA LEU A 308 -5.90 5.15 7.09
C LEU A 308 -6.92 4.02 7.19
N VAL A 309 -7.93 4.18 8.04
CA VAL A 309 -8.95 3.16 8.29
C VAL A 309 -10.36 3.79 8.37
N ASP A 310 -11.37 2.99 8.05
CA ASP A 310 -12.79 3.29 8.20
C ASP A 310 -13.35 2.57 9.43
N VAL A 311 -13.80 3.34 10.43
CA VAL A 311 -14.46 2.82 11.63
C VAL A 311 -15.96 2.79 11.42
N LYS A 312 -16.51 1.59 11.27
CA LYS A 312 -17.92 1.38 10.97
C LYS A 312 -18.79 1.46 12.24
N PRO A 313 -20.09 1.79 12.12
CA PRO A 313 -21.02 1.84 13.26
C PRO A 313 -21.20 0.51 14.00
N ASP A 314 -20.99 -0.62 13.33
CA ASP A 314 -21.03 -1.97 13.91
C ASP A 314 -19.75 -2.33 14.69
N GLY A 315 -18.75 -1.43 14.66
CA GLY A 315 -17.47 -1.57 15.32
C GLY A 315 -16.39 -2.21 14.46
N TYR A 316 -16.66 -2.70 13.24
CA TYR A 316 -15.60 -3.18 12.34
C TYR A 316 -14.66 -2.03 11.95
N VAL A 317 -13.35 -2.24 11.99
CA VAL A 317 -12.36 -1.22 11.61
C VAL A 317 -11.63 -1.67 10.36
N GLN A 318 -12.03 -1.17 9.20
CA GLN A 318 -11.48 -1.58 7.91
C GLN A 318 -10.25 -0.76 7.54
N ASN A 319 -9.10 -1.39 7.31
CA ASN A 319 -7.98 -0.68 6.69
C ASN A 319 -8.30 -0.25 5.25
N ILE A 320 -7.89 0.97 4.90
CA ILE A 320 -8.07 1.57 3.57
C ILE A 320 -6.75 1.54 2.81
N GLN A 321 -5.72 2.18 3.35
CA GLN A 321 -4.37 2.26 2.78
C GLN A 321 -3.33 2.51 3.88
N SER A 322 -2.09 2.10 3.64
CA SER A 322 -0.97 2.44 4.51
C SER A 322 0.32 2.64 3.75
N GLY A 323 1.23 3.39 4.38
CA GLY A 323 2.58 3.63 3.90
C GLY A 323 3.60 3.52 5.03
N ILE A 324 4.87 3.48 4.64
CA ILE A 324 6.02 3.48 5.53
C ILE A 324 7.10 4.40 4.99
N VAL A 325 7.83 5.05 5.88
CA VAL A 325 9.10 5.69 5.55
C VAL A 325 10.15 5.26 6.56
N ARG A 326 11.28 4.76 6.05
CA ARG A 326 12.47 4.51 6.85
C ARG A 326 13.25 5.81 6.98
N ALA A 327 13.53 6.24 8.20
CA ALA A 327 13.92 7.62 8.52
C ALA A 327 15.21 8.05 7.83
N ARG A 328 16.20 7.14 7.68
CA ARG A 328 17.41 7.42 6.91
C ARG A 328 17.17 7.72 5.43
N TYR A 329 16.05 7.27 4.86
CA TYR A 329 15.65 7.50 3.47
C TYR A 329 14.59 8.61 3.30
N ARG A 330 14.36 9.45 4.33
CA ARG A 330 13.36 10.54 4.31
C ARG A 330 13.50 11.54 3.15
N ALA A 331 14.70 11.66 2.57
CA ALA A 331 14.95 12.52 1.41
C ALA A 331 14.49 11.91 0.06
N GLY A 332 13.98 10.67 0.08
CA GLY A 332 13.50 9.93 -1.09
C GLY A 332 14.40 8.76 -1.49
N ALA A 333 13.82 7.77 -2.18
CA ALA A 333 14.48 6.50 -2.49
C ALA A 333 15.72 6.60 -3.41
N GLY A 334 15.79 7.63 -4.26
CA GLY A 334 16.94 7.92 -5.15
C GLY A 334 17.98 8.85 -4.54
N LYS A 335 17.89 9.14 -3.23
CA LYS A 335 18.88 9.93 -2.50
C LYS A 335 19.68 9.00 -1.57
N PRO A 336 20.97 9.31 -1.30
CA PRO A 336 21.74 8.56 -0.32
C PRO A 336 21.06 8.55 1.05
N ALA A 337 21.26 7.48 1.81
CA ALA A 337 20.85 7.43 3.21
C ALA A 337 21.45 8.62 3.99
N GLN A 338 20.64 9.25 4.82
CA GLN A 338 21.07 10.35 5.69
C GLN A 338 20.80 9.97 7.14
N PRO A 339 21.81 9.95 8.02
CA PRO A 339 21.58 9.69 9.43
C PRO A 339 20.59 10.68 10.04
N ILE A 340 19.88 10.27 11.09
CA ILE A 340 19.06 11.15 11.91
C ILE A 340 19.72 11.37 13.26
N GLU A 341 19.45 12.52 13.86
CA GLU A 341 19.97 12.87 15.19
C GLU A 341 18.95 12.48 16.27
N PRO A 342 19.33 11.62 17.24
CA PRO A 342 18.45 11.26 18.34
C PRO A 342 17.87 12.49 19.08
N GLY A 343 16.56 12.49 19.30
CA GLY A 343 15.84 13.54 20.01
C GLY A 343 15.53 14.78 19.18
N LYS A 344 16.07 14.90 17.96
CA LYS A 344 15.76 16.01 17.05
C LYS A 344 14.46 15.74 16.30
N VAL A 345 13.57 16.73 16.28
CA VAL A 345 12.35 16.68 15.47
C VAL A 345 12.71 16.91 14.00
N GLU A 346 12.36 15.94 13.17
CA GLU A 346 12.53 15.97 11.72
C GLU A 346 11.17 15.87 11.02
N SER A 347 11.11 16.26 9.75
CA SER A 347 9.91 16.12 8.91
C SER A 347 10.03 14.88 8.03
N TYR A 348 8.95 14.10 7.96
CA TYR A 348 8.85 12.88 7.18
C TYR A 348 7.60 12.91 6.30
N THR A 349 7.77 12.66 5.01
CA THR A 349 6.64 12.43 4.11
C THR A 349 6.45 10.92 3.96
N ILE A 350 5.29 10.41 4.39
CA ILE A 350 4.89 9.02 4.21
C ILE A 350 3.94 8.94 3.02
N ASP A 351 4.39 8.30 1.94
CA ASP A 351 3.56 7.99 0.78
C ASP A 351 2.64 6.81 1.12
N MET A 352 1.34 7.08 1.27
CA MET A 352 0.30 6.08 1.56
C MET A 352 -0.45 5.66 0.27
N TRP A 353 0.20 5.89 -0.87
CA TRP A 353 -0.26 5.52 -2.20
C TRP A 353 -1.57 6.21 -2.56
N ALA A 354 -2.65 5.46 -2.80
CA ALA A 354 -3.92 6.01 -3.24
C ALA A 354 -5.10 5.09 -2.93
N THR A 355 -6.30 5.64 -2.93
CA THR A 355 -7.53 4.87 -2.82
C THR A 355 -8.68 5.51 -3.57
N SER A 356 -9.82 4.82 -3.62
CA SER A 356 -11.13 5.39 -3.92
C SER A 356 -12.14 4.85 -2.92
N TYR A 357 -12.44 5.62 -1.88
CA TYR A 357 -13.25 5.19 -0.73
C TYR A 357 -14.18 6.30 -0.26
N VAL A 358 -15.44 5.98 0.03
CA VAL A 358 -16.40 6.90 0.66
C VAL A 358 -16.61 6.49 2.12
N ILE A 359 -16.25 7.37 3.04
CA ILE A 359 -16.60 7.23 4.46
C ILE A 359 -18.08 7.63 4.61
N LEU A 360 -18.94 6.65 4.89
CA LEU A 360 -20.39 6.85 4.94
C LEU A 360 -20.83 7.64 6.18
N PRO A 361 -22.04 8.25 6.18
CA PRO A 361 -22.61 8.84 7.38
C PRO A 361 -22.63 7.85 8.56
N GLY A 362 -22.24 8.32 9.73
CA GLY A 362 -22.11 7.50 10.95
C GLY A 362 -20.76 6.79 11.10
N HIS A 363 -20.00 6.62 10.02
CA HIS A 363 -18.64 6.09 10.08
C HIS A 363 -17.64 7.15 10.56
N LYS A 364 -16.43 6.74 10.94
CA LYS A 364 -15.34 7.66 11.31
C LYS A 364 -14.10 7.37 10.48
N LEU A 365 -13.45 8.44 10.03
CA LEU A 365 -12.12 8.31 9.46
C LEU A 365 -11.11 8.26 10.60
N ARG A 366 -10.17 7.31 10.54
CA ARG A 366 -9.13 7.16 11.55
C ARG A 366 -7.76 7.01 10.90
N LEU A 367 -6.77 7.62 11.54
CA LEU A 367 -5.36 7.50 11.23
C LEU A 367 -4.66 6.76 12.36
N GLU A 368 -3.89 5.74 12.00
CA GLU A 368 -2.97 5.02 12.88
C GLU A 368 -1.53 5.40 12.52
N ILE A 369 -0.69 5.64 13.53
CA ILE A 369 0.75 5.90 13.38
C ILE A 369 1.52 4.90 14.25
N SER A 370 2.55 4.27 13.70
CA SER A 370 3.47 3.41 14.45
C SER A 370 4.88 3.46 13.85
N SER A 371 5.75 2.52 14.25
CA SER A 371 7.11 2.33 13.72
C SER A 371 7.35 0.94 13.15
N SER A 372 6.29 0.17 12.89
CA SER A 372 6.39 -1.13 12.20
C SER A 372 5.05 -1.53 11.55
N ASP A 373 5.16 -2.44 10.57
CA ASP A 373 4.06 -3.16 9.91
C ASP A 373 4.70 -4.46 9.36
N PHE A 374 4.89 -5.44 10.25
CA PHE A 374 5.70 -6.63 10.02
C PHE A 374 4.83 -7.90 9.90
N PRO A 375 5.09 -8.81 8.94
CA PRO A 375 6.25 -8.84 8.07
C PRO A 375 6.03 -8.21 6.70
N ARG A 376 4.99 -7.39 6.45
CA ARG A 376 4.87 -6.69 5.16
C ARG A 376 6.15 -5.95 4.81
N PHE A 377 6.67 -5.21 5.79
CA PHE A 377 7.99 -4.62 5.72
C PHE A 377 8.96 -5.31 6.66
N ASP A 378 10.26 -5.26 6.34
CA ASP A 378 11.31 -5.65 7.29
C ASP A 378 11.30 -4.70 8.50
N ARG A 379 11.67 -5.21 9.67
CA ARG A 379 11.66 -4.43 10.91
C ARG A 379 12.97 -3.65 11.07
N ASN A 380 12.88 -2.34 11.27
CA ASN A 380 14.05 -1.52 11.60
C ASN A 380 14.59 -1.87 13.00
N LEU A 381 15.90 -2.07 13.15
CA LEU A 381 16.52 -2.43 14.43
C LEU A 381 16.89 -1.21 15.30
N ASN A 382 16.60 0.01 14.84
CA ASN A 382 16.90 1.27 15.51
C ASN A 382 18.40 1.58 15.71
N THR A 383 19.29 0.86 15.03
CA THR A 383 20.75 0.97 15.18
C THR A 383 21.41 1.95 14.20
N GLY A 384 20.78 2.18 13.04
CA GLY A 384 21.38 2.88 11.91
C GLY A 384 22.13 1.96 10.93
N GLU A 385 22.22 0.67 11.22
CA GLU A 385 22.78 -0.35 10.32
C GLU A 385 21.70 -0.95 9.43
N ASP A 386 22.09 -1.60 8.34
CA ASP A 386 21.16 -2.40 7.52
C ASP A 386 20.78 -3.69 8.29
N THR A 387 19.57 -4.18 8.05
CA THR A 387 18.88 -5.23 8.83
C THR A 387 19.17 -6.65 8.36
#